data_AF-F0UWE5-F1
#
_entry.id   AF-F0UWE5-F1
#
_cell.length_a   1.000
_cell.length_b   1.000
_cell.length_c   1.000
_cell.angle_alpha   90.00
_cell.angle_beta   90.00
_cell.angle_gamma   90.00
#
_symmetry.space_group_name_H-M   'P 1'
#
loop_
_entity.id
_entity.type
_entity.pdbx_description
1 polymer ?
#
loop_
_entity_poly.entity_id
_entity_poly.type
_entity_poly.pdbx_seq_one_letter_code
_entity_poly.pdbx_strand_id
1 'polypeptide(L)'
;MWKERWFLSSNAKDIGMLYLIFALFSGLIGTAFSVIIRLELSGPGVQYIGDNQLYNSVITAHAILMIFFMVMPALIGGFGNFLLPILIGGPDMAKTKLNNISFWLLIPSLLLFIFSATIENGAGTGWTLYPPLAGIQSHSGPSVDLAIFALHLSGISSLLGAINFISTIMNMRSPGIKLHKLALFGWAVVITAVLLLLSLPVLAAGITMVLTDRNFNTSFFELAGGGDPILYQHLFWFFGHPEVKNIGFVTYCYILVIPGFGIISTVVSASSNKNVFGYLGMPKSETRVYAMMSIGVLGFVVWSHHMYTVGLDVDKLVAYFTAATLIIAVPTGIKIFSWLATCYGGSLHLTPAMLFALGFVVMFTIGGLSGVVLANASLDIAFHDTILIIAHFHYVLSMGAVFALFSGWYFWIPKLLGLSYNVLAGKVHFWILFIGVNITFFPQHFLGLQAMPRRISDYPDAFAGWNLISSFGSIISVVATWYFLNILYIQLTQGAPVSRYPWLTPQYFSDLFQTLFNRNNNSLEWCLTSPPKPHAFVSLPLQSNLNLFARK
;
A
#
# COMPACT_ATOMS: atom_id res chain seq x y z
N MET A 1 -12.54 14.52 28.86
CA MET A 1 -12.35 14.83 27.43
C MET A 1 -11.25 14.02 26.72
N TRP A 2 -9.96 14.10 27.11
CA TRP A 2 -8.87 13.49 26.31
C TRP A 2 -9.00 11.97 26.13
N LYS A 3 -9.26 11.23 27.22
CA LYS A 3 -9.47 9.77 27.16
C LYS A 3 -10.68 9.39 26.30
N GLU A 4 -11.80 10.12 26.38
CA GLU A 4 -12.97 9.80 25.54
C GLU A 4 -12.69 10.05 24.05
N ARG A 5 -12.00 11.16 23.71
CA ARG A 5 -11.75 11.50 22.30
C ARG A 5 -10.76 10.54 21.60
N TRP A 6 -9.73 10.07 22.30
CA TRP A 6 -8.65 9.29 21.68
C TRP A 6 -8.69 7.80 22.00
N PHE A 7 -9.04 7.39 23.23
CA PHE A 7 -9.07 5.98 23.62
C PHE A 7 -10.45 5.34 23.38
N LEU A 8 -11.51 6.02 23.80
CA LEU A 8 -12.90 5.55 23.62
C LEU A 8 -13.58 6.14 22.37
N SER A 9 -12.78 6.50 21.35
CA SER A 9 -13.28 7.22 20.18
C SER A 9 -14.26 6.40 19.35
N SER A 10 -15.31 7.05 18.86
CA SER A 10 -16.22 6.51 17.83
C SER A 10 -16.00 7.14 16.46
N ASN A 11 -15.41 8.34 16.41
CA ASN A 11 -15.28 9.19 15.23
C ASN A 11 -14.19 8.67 14.27
N ALA A 12 -14.57 8.29 13.06
CA ALA A 12 -13.63 7.79 12.06
C ALA A 12 -12.48 8.76 11.69
N LYS A 13 -12.62 10.08 11.96
CA LYS A 13 -11.54 11.06 11.74
C LYS A 13 -10.45 10.98 12.81
N ASP A 14 -10.83 10.87 14.08
CA ASP A 14 -9.86 10.71 15.18
C ASP A 14 -9.17 9.33 15.06
N ILE A 15 -9.93 8.28 14.74
CA ILE A 15 -9.40 6.93 14.45
C ILE A 15 -8.47 6.93 13.22
N GLY A 16 -8.85 7.59 12.13
CA GLY A 16 -7.99 7.73 10.93
C GLY A 16 -6.68 8.47 11.20
N MET A 17 -6.69 9.49 12.07
CA MET A 17 -5.46 10.15 12.51
C MET A 17 -4.58 9.22 13.36
N LEU A 18 -5.16 8.41 14.25
CA LEU A 18 -4.43 7.41 15.03
C LEU A 18 -3.76 6.35 14.14
N TYR A 19 -4.46 5.86 13.11
CA TYR A 19 -3.89 4.97 12.10
C TYR A 19 -2.68 5.59 11.35
N LEU A 20 -2.75 6.88 10.98
CA LEU A 20 -1.64 7.57 10.31
C LEU A 20 -0.43 7.77 11.25
N ILE A 21 -0.66 8.08 12.52
CA ILE A 21 0.41 8.20 13.54
C ILE A 21 1.08 6.84 13.77
N PHE A 22 0.28 5.79 13.91
CA PHE A 22 0.77 4.42 14.07
C PHE A 22 1.60 3.97 12.86
N ALA A 23 1.12 4.22 11.64
CA ALA A 23 1.81 3.87 10.41
C ALA A 23 3.14 4.64 10.21
N LEU A 24 3.20 5.91 10.66
CA LEU A 24 4.45 6.68 10.66
C LEU A 24 5.45 6.07 11.64
N PHE A 25 5.03 5.70 12.84
CA PHE A 25 5.89 5.08 13.85
C PHE A 25 6.44 3.72 13.40
N SER A 26 5.58 2.80 12.97
CA SER A 26 5.98 1.49 12.45
C SER A 26 6.84 1.60 11.18
N GLY A 27 6.53 2.56 10.31
CA GLY A 27 7.29 2.84 9.09
C GLY A 27 8.72 3.33 9.35
N LEU A 28 8.94 4.09 10.43
CA LEU A 28 10.29 4.49 10.84
C LEU A 28 11.11 3.29 11.37
N ILE A 29 10.48 2.37 12.12
CA ILE A 29 11.14 1.12 12.56
C ILE A 29 11.47 0.22 11.35
N GLY A 30 10.51 0.04 10.44
CA GLY A 30 10.71 -0.70 9.20
C GLY A 30 11.80 -0.10 8.32
N THR A 31 11.90 1.24 8.27
CA THR A 31 12.97 1.94 7.55
C THR A 31 14.33 1.73 8.24
N ALA A 32 14.41 1.78 9.57
CA ALA A 32 15.65 1.53 10.31
C ALA A 32 16.22 0.12 10.01
N PHE A 33 15.38 -0.91 9.98
CA PHE A 33 15.80 -2.25 9.54
C PHE A 33 16.25 -2.29 8.07
N SER A 34 15.60 -1.55 7.17
CA SER A 34 16.03 -1.41 5.77
C SER A 34 17.44 -0.82 5.64
N VAL A 35 17.76 0.17 6.49
CA VAL A 35 19.10 0.78 6.55
C VAL A 35 20.13 -0.21 7.06
N ILE A 36 19.82 -0.94 8.13
CA ILE A 36 20.70 -1.98 8.69
C ILE A 36 21.04 -3.04 7.63
N ILE A 37 20.05 -3.54 6.88
CA ILE A 37 20.26 -4.50 5.77
C ILE A 37 21.20 -3.93 4.70
N ARG A 38 21.09 -2.65 4.35
CA ARG A 38 21.96 -2.03 3.35
C ARG A 38 23.33 -1.60 3.89
N LEU A 39 23.47 -1.35 5.20
CA LEU A 39 24.77 -1.16 5.83
C LEU A 39 25.56 -2.47 5.86
N GLU A 40 24.90 -3.61 6.13
CA GLU A 40 25.54 -4.92 5.98
C GLU A 40 25.93 -5.18 4.52
N LEU A 41 24.98 -5.04 3.59
CA LEU A 41 25.23 -5.18 2.15
C LEU A 41 25.99 -3.99 1.53
N SER A 42 26.91 -3.35 2.24
CA SER A 42 27.74 -2.25 1.71
C SER A 42 29.10 -2.71 1.17
N GLY A 43 29.62 -3.84 1.67
CA GLY A 43 30.81 -4.53 1.17
C GLY A 43 30.67 -6.06 1.34
N PRO A 44 31.55 -6.86 0.70
CA PRO A 44 31.62 -8.31 0.92
C PRO A 44 32.29 -8.63 2.27
N GLY A 45 31.95 -9.77 2.84
CA GLY A 45 32.26 -10.13 4.23
C GLY A 45 31.35 -9.43 5.25
N VAL A 46 31.42 -9.87 6.51
CA VAL A 46 30.69 -9.27 7.64
C VAL A 46 31.13 -7.82 7.86
N GLN A 47 30.17 -6.90 7.88
CA GLN A 47 30.39 -5.47 8.16
C GLN A 47 29.95 -5.09 9.58
N TYR A 48 28.74 -5.47 9.98
CA TYR A 48 28.14 -5.11 11.28
C TYR A 48 27.41 -6.29 11.97
N ILE A 49 26.83 -7.22 11.20
CA ILE A 49 26.04 -8.35 11.69
C ILE A 49 26.79 -9.66 11.43
N GLY A 50 27.53 -10.11 12.44
CA GLY A 50 28.22 -11.40 12.42
C GLY A 50 27.31 -12.64 12.55
N ASP A 51 26.00 -12.45 12.79
CA ASP A 51 25.02 -13.54 12.85
C ASP A 51 24.04 -13.51 11.67
N ASN A 52 24.15 -14.51 10.80
CA ASN A 52 23.27 -14.71 9.65
C ASN A 52 21.80 -14.89 10.06
N GLN A 53 21.52 -15.44 11.25
CA GLN A 53 20.16 -15.60 11.74
C GLN A 53 19.55 -14.25 12.15
N LEU A 54 20.26 -13.41 12.91
CA LEU A 54 19.85 -12.03 13.19
C LEU A 54 19.59 -11.23 11.91
N TYR A 55 20.45 -11.36 10.89
CA TYR A 55 20.24 -10.73 9.58
C TYR A 55 18.92 -11.17 8.91
N ASN A 56 18.63 -12.48 8.90
CA ASN A 56 17.37 -13.01 8.39
C ASN A 56 16.14 -12.57 9.20
N SER A 57 16.28 -12.44 10.52
CA SER A 57 15.26 -11.87 11.41
C SER A 57 15.00 -10.39 11.07
N VAL A 58 16.05 -9.59 10.84
CA VAL A 58 15.95 -8.17 10.44
C VAL A 58 15.26 -8.01 9.06
N ILE A 59 15.55 -8.87 8.08
CA ILE A 59 14.82 -8.90 6.80
C ILE A 59 13.33 -9.18 7.01
N THR A 60 13.02 -10.17 7.86
CA THR A 60 11.64 -10.56 8.17
C THR A 60 10.89 -9.43 8.89
N ALA A 61 11.54 -8.78 9.84
CA ALA A 61 11.02 -7.62 10.56
C ALA A 61 10.76 -6.41 9.63
N HIS A 62 11.71 -6.07 8.77
CA HIS A 62 11.55 -5.01 7.77
C HIS A 62 10.30 -5.21 6.90
N ALA A 63 10.18 -6.38 6.27
CA ALA A 63 9.09 -6.66 5.33
C ALA A 63 7.72 -6.66 6.00
N ILE A 64 7.57 -7.31 7.16
CA ILE A 64 6.29 -7.37 7.88
C ILE A 64 5.89 -5.98 8.41
N LEU A 65 6.83 -5.19 8.94
CA LEU A 65 6.55 -3.81 9.39
C LEU A 65 6.09 -2.90 8.23
N MET A 66 6.77 -2.96 7.08
CA MET A 66 6.41 -2.12 5.95
C MET A 66 5.05 -2.50 5.35
N ILE A 67 4.71 -3.79 5.26
CA ILE A 67 3.45 -4.24 4.65
C ILE A 67 2.26 -4.11 5.63
N PHE A 68 2.30 -4.84 6.75
CA PHE A 68 1.16 -4.99 7.68
C PHE A 68 1.00 -3.83 8.64
N PHE A 69 2.09 -3.17 9.02
CA PHE A 69 2.05 -2.14 10.06
C PHE A 69 2.19 -0.70 9.52
N MET A 70 2.72 -0.49 8.31
CA MET A 70 2.86 0.82 7.67
C MET A 70 1.88 1.01 6.49
N VAL A 71 2.03 0.28 5.39
CA VAL A 71 1.29 0.57 4.14
C VAL A 71 -0.22 0.35 4.30
N MET A 72 -0.66 -0.79 4.83
CA MET A 72 -2.09 -1.06 5.05
C MET A 72 -2.72 -0.09 6.07
N PRO A 73 -2.14 0.12 7.27
CA PRO A 73 -2.64 1.09 8.23
C PRO A 73 -2.68 2.53 7.69
N ALA A 74 -1.73 2.97 6.87
CA ALA A 74 -1.76 4.32 6.29
C ALA A 74 -2.82 4.49 5.19
N LEU A 75 -2.85 3.60 4.19
CA LEU A 75 -3.75 3.72 3.03
C LEU A 75 -5.22 3.47 3.40
N ILE A 76 -5.47 2.41 4.16
CA ILE A 76 -6.83 1.90 4.41
C ILE A 76 -7.30 2.33 5.80
N GLY A 77 -6.48 2.10 6.81
CA GLY A 77 -6.76 2.54 8.18
C GLY A 77 -6.86 4.07 8.29
N GLY A 78 -5.89 4.79 7.72
CA GLY A 78 -5.75 6.24 7.81
C GLY A 78 -6.62 6.99 6.80
N PHE A 79 -6.17 7.05 5.55
CA PHE A 79 -6.88 7.77 4.49
C PHE A 79 -8.29 7.20 4.23
N GLY A 80 -8.46 5.87 4.29
CA GLY A 80 -9.77 5.22 4.16
C GLY A 80 -10.78 5.71 5.21
N ASN A 81 -10.50 5.56 6.52
CA ASN A 81 -11.42 6.00 7.56
C ASN A 81 -11.66 7.52 7.58
N PHE A 82 -10.62 8.33 7.35
CA PHE A 82 -10.77 9.78 7.43
C PHE A 82 -11.60 10.33 6.26
N LEU A 83 -11.32 9.88 5.04
CA LEU A 83 -11.89 10.48 3.82
C LEU A 83 -13.20 9.81 3.39
N LEU A 84 -13.40 8.51 3.62
CA LEU A 84 -14.53 7.80 3.03
C LEU A 84 -15.90 8.31 3.50
N PRO A 85 -16.19 8.51 4.80
CA PRO A 85 -17.47 9.08 5.24
C PRO A 85 -17.73 10.45 4.61
N ILE A 86 -16.67 11.26 4.47
CA ILE A 86 -16.71 12.58 3.86
C ILE A 86 -17.04 12.49 2.36
N LEU A 87 -16.40 11.57 1.63
CA LEU A 87 -16.58 11.37 0.19
C LEU A 87 -17.97 10.82 -0.18
N ILE A 88 -18.63 10.08 0.72
CA ILE A 88 -20.01 9.58 0.51
C ILE A 88 -21.09 10.50 1.10
N GLY A 89 -20.73 11.65 1.67
CA GLY A 89 -21.68 12.56 2.31
C GLY A 89 -22.29 12.04 3.63
N GLY A 90 -21.67 11.01 4.23
CA GLY A 90 -22.13 10.34 5.44
C GLY A 90 -21.63 11.03 6.72
N PRO A 91 -22.32 10.84 7.86
CA PRO A 91 -21.93 11.46 9.12
C PRO A 91 -20.65 10.83 9.73
N ASP A 92 -20.51 9.51 9.63
CA ASP A 92 -19.44 8.68 10.19
C ASP A 92 -19.45 7.29 9.50
N MET A 93 -18.64 6.34 9.97
CA MET A 93 -18.66 4.92 9.57
C MET A 93 -19.85 4.13 10.18
N ALA A 94 -20.32 3.08 9.51
CA ALA A 94 -21.51 2.31 9.91
C ALA A 94 -21.38 1.58 11.25
N LYS A 95 -20.19 1.05 11.57
CA LYS A 95 -19.92 0.30 12.79
C LYS A 95 -18.80 0.98 13.60
N THR A 96 -19.05 2.20 14.06
CA THR A 96 -18.09 3.06 14.80
C THR A 96 -17.31 2.34 15.91
N LYS A 97 -17.99 1.60 16.81
CA LYS A 97 -17.33 0.84 17.90
C LYS A 97 -16.38 -0.24 17.38
N LEU A 98 -16.76 -0.93 16.31
CA LEU A 98 -15.95 -1.96 15.66
C LEU A 98 -14.72 -1.33 14.98
N ASN A 99 -14.87 -0.12 14.44
CA ASN A 99 -13.76 0.68 13.91
C ASN A 99 -12.69 1.02 14.96
N ASN A 100 -13.12 1.35 16.19
CA ASN A 100 -12.19 1.61 17.29
C ASN A 100 -11.44 0.32 17.67
N ILE A 101 -12.14 -0.81 17.77
CA ILE A 101 -11.51 -2.12 18.06
C ILE A 101 -10.52 -2.51 16.95
N SER A 102 -10.84 -2.29 15.67
CA SER A 102 -9.90 -2.49 14.56
C SER A 102 -8.58 -1.73 14.77
N PHE A 103 -8.62 -0.47 15.19
CA PHE A 103 -7.39 0.27 15.49
C PHE A 103 -6.66 -0.32 16.71
N TRP A 104 -7.36 -0.52 17.83
CA TRP A 104 -6.73 -0.95 19.09
C TRP A 104 -6.15 -2.37 19.05
N LEU A 105 -6.51 -3.20 18.07
CA LEU A 105 -5.86 -4.50 17.81
C LEU A 105 -4.46 -4.40 17.19
N LEU A 106 -4.12 -3.31 16.49
CA LEU A 106 -2.80 -3.14 15.88
C LEU A 106 -1.69 -2.88 16.91
N ILE A 107 -2.00 -2.30 18.06
CA ILE A 107 -1.01 -2.01 19.11
C ILE A 107 -0.49 -3.30 19.80
N PRO A 108 -1.34 -4.22 20.31
CA PRO A 108 -0.85 -5.50 20.82
C PRO A 108 -0.26 -6.37 19.71
N SER A 109 -0.77 -6.29 18.47
CA SER A 109 -0.14 -6.93 17.30
C SER A 109 1.31 -6.49 17.11
N LEU A 110 1.58 -5.18 17.11
CA LEU A 110 2.94 -4.63 16.99
C LEU A 110 3.82 -4.97 18.20
N LEU A 111 3.26 -4.98 19.42
CA LEU A 111 4.01 -5.37 20.62
C LEU A 111 4.43 -6.85 20.56
N LEU A 112 3.52 -7.76 20.19
CA LEU A 112 3.86 -9.17 19.97
C LEU A 112 4.92 -9.34 18.87
N PHE A 113 4.86 -8.52 17.82
CA PHE A 113 5.86 -8.57 16.75
C PHE A 113 7.24 -8.04 17.18
N ILE A 114 7.29 -7.00 18.01
CA ILE A 114 8.54 -6.51 18.61
C ILE A 114 9.10 -7.55 19.58
N PHE A 115 8.26 -8.18 20.41
CA PHE A 115 8.69 -9.27 21.30
C PHE A 115 9.20 -10.49 20.51
N SER A 116 8.54 -10.87 19.42
CA SER A 116 9.01 -11.89 18.47
C SER A 116 10.43 -11.61 17.98
N ALA A 117 10.75 -10.35 17.63
CA ALA A 117 12.08 -9.96 17.15
C ALA A 117 13.16 -9.90 18.26
N THR A 118 12.78 -9.84 19.55
CA THR A 118 13.70 -9.73 20.70
C THR A 118 13.86 -11.01 21.53
N ILE A 119 13.06 -12.05 21.25
CA ILE A 119 13.11 -13.33 21.96
C ILE A 119 13.91 -14.34 21.12
N GLU A 120 14.89 -14.96 21.77
CA GLU A 120 15.95 -15.74 21.10
C GLU A 120 16.57 -14.94 19.96
N ASN A 121 16.82 -15.55 18.80
CA ASN A 121 17.38 -14.87 17.63
C ASN A 121 16.29 -14.42 16.64
N GLY A 122 15.04 -14.28 17.11
CA GLY A 122 13.88 -13.84 16.34
C GLY A 122 13.38 -14.82 15.26
N ALA A 123 12.52 -14.34 14.36
CA ALA A 123 11.90 -15.13 13.29
C ALA A 123 12.70 -15.02 11.98
N GLY A 124 13.62 -15.94 11.75
CA GLY A 124 14.53 -15.96 10.57
C GLY A 124 13.92 -16.49 9.27
N THR A 125 12.65 -16.87 9.26
CA THR A 125 12.00 -17.63 8.19
C THR A 125 11.76 -16.84 6.89
N GLY A 126 12.00 -15.53 6.90
CA GLY A 126 11.48 -14.59 5.92
C GLY A 126 9.98 -14.28 6.14
N TRP A 127 9.51 -13.17 5.57
CA TRP A 127 8.12 -12.70 5.72
C TRP A 127 7.03 -13.68 5.25
N THR A 128 7.42 -14.69 4.49
CA THR A 128 6.55 -15.75 3.97
C THR A 128 6.30 -16.89 4.97
N LEU A 129 7.08 -16.98 6.05
CA LEU A 129 6.97 -17.99 7.12
C LEU A 129 6.88 -19.45 6.62
N TYR A 130 7.67 -19.82 5.60
CA TYR A 130 7.57 -21.14 4.96
C TYR A 130 7.99 -22.30 5.88
N PRO A 131 7.16 -23.35 6.04
CA PRO A 131 7.63 -24.69 6.40
C PRO A 131 8.59 -25.26 5.33
N PRO A 132 9.52 -26.17 5.68
CA PRO A 132 9.80 -26.67 7.03
C PRO A 132 10.62 -25.69 7.88
N LEU A 133 11.12 -24.58 7.32
CA LEU A 133 11.93 -23.60 8.05
C LEU A 133 11.16 -22.95 9.22
N ALA A 134 9.85 -22.72 9.08
CA ALA A 134 8.99 -22.29 10.18
C ALA A 134 8.63 -23.41 11.18
N GLY A 135 9.05 -24.66 10.94
CA GLY A 135 8.83 -25.80 11.83
C GLY A 135 9.68 -25.75 13.10
N ILE A 136 9.29 -26.55 14.10
CA ILE A 136 9.93 -26.57 15.43
C ILE A 136 11.38 -27.09 15.38
N GLN A 137 11.72 -27.89 14.38
CA GLN A 137 13.05 -28.46 14.16
C GLN A 137 14.07 -27.44 13.62
N SER A 138 13.59 -26.38 12.96
CA SER A 138 14.43 -25.30 12.42
C SER A 138 14.39 -24.04 13.30
N HIS A 139 13.23 -23.71 13.86
CA HIS A 139 13.06 -22.62 14.82
C HIS A 139 12.32 -23.14 16.06
N SER A 140 13.08 -23.65 17.04
CA SER A 140 12.54 -24.20 18.29
C SER A 140 11.86 -23.16 19.19
N GLY A 141 12.26 -21.89 19.08
CA GLY A 141 11.80 -20.81 19.94
C GLY A 141 10.41 -20.26 19.62
N PRO A 142 9.76 -19.58 20.60
CA PRO A 142 8.43 -18.98 20.45
C PRO A 142 8.41 -17.71 19.57
N SER A 143 9.55 -17.32 18.97
CA SER A 143 9.64 -16.13 18.12
C SER A 143 8.73 -16.22 16.91
N VAL A 144 8.67 -17.39 16.25
CA VAL A 144 7.78 -17.65 15.11
C VAL A 144 6.31 -17.63 15.54
N ASP A 145 5.97 -18.20 16.69
CA ASP A 145 4.61 -18.25 17.21
C ASP A 145 4.10 -16.83 17.57
N LEU A 146 4.94 -16.00 18.17
CA LEU A 146 4.64 -14.59 18.44
C LEU A 146 4.45 -13.77 17.15
N ALA A 147 5.21 -14.06 16.08
CA ALA A 147 4.99 -13.45 14.77
C ALA A 147 3.64 -13.89 14.16
N ILE A 148 3.28 -15.18 14.29
CA ILE A 148 1.98 -15.72 13.86
C ILE A 148 0.83 -15.07 14.65
N PHE A 149 0.93 -14.91 15.96
CA PHE A 149 -0.08 -14.20 16.76
C PHE A 149 -0.19 -12.71 16.40
N ALA A 150 0.94 -12.05 16.13
CA ALA A 150 0.93 -10.67 15.65
C ALA A 150 0.16 -10.53 14.33
N LEU A 151 0.44 -11.39 13.34
CA LEU A 151 -0.23 -11.40 12.04
C LEU A 151 -1.73 -11.71 12.15
N HIS A 152 -2.13 -12.62 13.06
CA HIS A 152 -3.55 -12.85 13.35
C HIS A 152 -4.26 -11.59 13.86
N LEU A 153 -3.67 -10.86 14.81
CA LEU A 153 -4.29 -9.65 15.34
C LEU A 153 -4.37 -8.52 14.30
N SER A 154 -3.35 -8.35 13.44
CA SER A 154 -3.42 -7.40 12.32
C SER A 154 -4.43 -7.83 11.25
N GLY A 155 -4.57 -9.14 11.00
CA GLY A 155 -5.57 -9.70 10.11
C GLY A 155 -6.99 -9.45 10.62
N ILE A 156 -7.26 -9.71 11.91
CA ILE A 156 -8.57 -9.43 12.52
C ILE A 156 -8.88 -7.93 12.48
N SER A 157 -7.91 -7.06 12.77
CA SER A 157 -8.04 -5.60 12.62
C SER A 157 -8.57 -5.22 11.23
N SER A 158 -7.89 -5.71 10.18
CA SER A 158 -8.15 -5.33 8.79
C SER A 158 -9.42 -5.99 8.23
N LEU A 159 -9.74 -7.23 8.64
CA LEU A 159 -10.97 -7.94 8.32
C LEU A 159 -12.21 -7.21 8.91
N LEU A 160 -12.12 -6.79 10.17
CA LEU A 160 -13.16 -5.97 10.80
C LEU A 160 -13.32 -4.61 10.09
N GLY A 161 -12.20 -3.95 9.76
CA GLY A 161 -12.20 -2.71 8.98
C GLY A 161 -12.88 -2.87 7.62
N ALA A 162 -12.56 -3.93 6.88
CA ALA A 162 -13.16 -4.28 5.60
C ALA A 162 -14.70 -4.42 5.66
N ILE A 163 -15.20 -5.18 6.64
CA ILE A 163 -16.64 -5.33 6.89
C ILE A 163 -17.29 -3.96 7.17
N ASN A 164 -16.60 -3.07 7.87
CA ASN A 164 -17.07 -1.72 8.17
C ASN A 164 -17.12 -0.84 6.89
N PHE A 165 -16.08 -0.86 6.06
CA PHE A 165 -16.03 -0.13 4.79
C PHE A 165 -17.15 -0.55 3.84
N ILE A 166 -17.33 -1.86 3.61
CA ILE A 166 -18.40 -2.38 2.74
C ILE A 166 -19.78 -1.95 3.26
N SER A 167 -20.04 -2.15 4.56
CA SER A 167 -21.31 -1.78 5.19
C SER A 167 -21.58 -0.27 5.12
N THR A 168 -20.54 0.57 5.24
CA THR A 168 -20.66 2.03 5.17
C THR A 168 -21.00 2.49 3.76
N ILE A 169 -20.26 2.01 2.76
CA ILE A 169 -20.44 2.44 1.36
C ILE A 169 -21.76 1.93 0.79
N MET A 170 -22.26 0.77 1.22
CA MET A 170 -23.54 0.25 0.76
C MET A 170 -24.74 1.01 1.36
N ASN A 171 -24.67 1.43 2.62
CA ASN A 171 -25.84 1.90 3.38
C ASN A 171 -25.87 3.41 3.66
N MET A 172 -24.73 4.12 3.65
CA MET A 172 -24.61 5.49 4.20
C MET A 172 -24.26 6.58 3.17
N ARG A 173 -24.44 6.29 1.87
CA ARG A 173 -24.29 7.29 0.80
C ARG A 173 -25.40 8.34 0.88
N SER A 174 -25.06 9.62 0.71
CA SER A 174 -26.06 10.69 0.66
C SER A 174 -26.95 10.60 -0.59
N PRO A 175 -28.18 11.15 -0.55
CA PRO A 175 -29.12 11.01 -1.66
C PRO A 175 -28.59 11.62 -2.97
N GLY A 176 -28.56 10.79 -4.01
CA GLY A 176 -28.05 11.16 -5.34
C GLY A 176 -26.68 10.56 -5.69
N ILE A 177 -25.89 10.14 -4.68
CA ILE A 177 -24.63 9.40 -4.87
C ILE A 177 -24.95 7.93 -5.18
N LYS A 178 -25.28 7.66 -6.45
CA LYS A 178 -25.33 6.30 -7.02
C LYS A 178 -23.92 5.71 -7.09
N LEU A 179 -23.80 4.38 -7.09
CA LEU A 179 -22.52 3.67 -7.05
C LEU A 179 -21.54 4.14 -8.16
N HIS A 180 -22.01 4.32 -9.39
CA HIS A 180 -21.19 4.84 -10.51
C HIS A 180 -20.70 6.29 -10.33
N LYS A 181 -21.34 7.09 -9.45
CA LYS A 181 -20.92 8.47 -9.13
C LYS A 181 -19.91 8.55 -7.98
N LEU A 182 -19.60 7.43 -7.33
CA LEU A 182 -18.66 7.38 -6.21
C LEU A 182 -17.27 7.87 -6.64
N ALA A 183 -16.63 8.70 -5.82
CA ALA A 183 -15.27 9.18 -6.09
C ALA A 183 -14.28 8.00 -6.24
N LEU A 184 -13.26 8.15 -7.08
CA LEU A 184 -12.35 7.05 -7.45
C LEU A 184 -11.56 6.47 -6.27
N PHE A 185 -11.24 7.28 -5.25
CA PHE A 185 -10.69 6.77 -4.00
C PHE A 185 -11.71 5.96 -3.19
N GLY A 186 -12.99 6.36 -3.19
CA GLY A 186 -14.07 5.56 -2.61
C GLY A 186 -14.23 4.21 -3.31
N TRP A 187 -14.21 4.19 -4.64
CA TRP A 187 -14.19 2.94 -5.43
C TRP A 187 -12.98 2.06 -5.13
N ALA A 188 -11.80 2.66 -4.98
CA ALA A 188 -10.60 1.95 -4.58
C ALA A 188 -10.78 1.28 -3.20
N VAL A 189 -11.29 2.02 -2.20
CA VAL A 189 -11.58 1.48 -0.87
C VAL A 189 -12.68 0.41 -0.90
N VAL A 190 -13.72 0.52 -1.75
CA VAL A 190 -14.69 -0.60 -1.96
C VAL A 190 -13.93 -1.85 -2.37
N ILE A 191 -13.21 -1.78 -3.50
CA ILE A 191 -12.55 -2.95 -4.08
C ILE A 191 -11.63 -3.55 -3.03
N THR A 192 -10.69 -2.76 -2.50
CA THR A 192 -9.74 -3.11 -1.44
C THR A 192 -10.37 -3.78 -0.20
N ALA A 193 -11.52 -3.29 0.26
CA ALA A 193 -12.20 -3.88 1.41
C ALA A 193 -12.78 -5.27 1.10
N VAL A 194 -13.35 -5.46 -0.09
CA VAL A 194 -13.87 -6.78 -0.49
C VAL A 194 -12.72 -7.80 -0.62
N LEU A 195 -11.50 -7.36 -0.91
CA LEU A 195 -10.30 -8.21 -0.96
C LEU A 195 -9.92 -8.72 0.42
N LEU A 196 -9.75 -7.79 1.37
CA LEU A 196 -9.38 -8.09 2.75
C LEU A 196 -10.35 -9.11 3.37
N LEU A 197 -11.65 -8.91 3.13
CA LEU A 197 -12.71 -9.80 3.61
C LEU A 197 -12.54 -11.25 3.11
N LEU A 198 -12.01 -11.42 1.91
CA LEU A 198 -12.05 -12.67 1.15
C LEU A 198 -10.64 -13.29 0.95
N SER A 199 -9.58 -12.61 1.38
CA SER A 199 -8.19 -13.10 1.40
C SER A 199 -7.68 -13.48 2.79
N LEU A 200 -7.90 -12.63 3.80
CA LEU A 200 -7.35 -12.80 5.15
C LEU A 200 -7.74 -14.13 5.83
N PRO A 201 -8.93 -14.72 5.60
CA PRO A 201 -9.24 -16.06 6.11
C PRO A 201 -8.27 -17.15 5.64
N VAL A 202 -7.69 -17.01 4.43
CA VAL A 202 -6.76 -18.01 3.87
C VAL A 202 -5.36 -17.86 4.46
N LEU A 203 -4.90 -16.62 4.75
CA LEU A 203 -3.71 -16.44 5.60
C LEU A 203 -3.92 -17.12 6.94
N ALA A 204 -4.99 -16.73 7.64
CA ALA A 204 -5.25 -17.16 9.01
C ALA A 204 -5.30 -18.69 9.11
N ALA A 205 -5.94 -19.37 8.15
CA ALA A 205 -5.89 -20.83 8.06
C ALA A 205 -4.46 -21.36 7.86
N GLY A 206 -3.70 -20.81 6.89
CA GLY A 206 -2.31 -21.19 6.62
C GLY A 206 -1.38 -21.05 7.83
N ILE A 207 -1.35 -19.87 8.46
CA ILE A 207 -0.49 -19.64 9.63
C ILE A 207 -1.03 -20.29 10.92
N THR A 208 -2.34 -20.58 11.02
CA THR A 208 -2.87 -21.45 12.09
C THR A 208 -2.38 -22.89 11.92
N MET A 209 -2.35 -23.44 10.70
CA MET A 209 -1.83 -24.80 10.47
C MET A 209 -0.33 -24.90 10.77
N VAL A 210 0.46 -23.85 10.52
CA VAL A 210 1.85 -23.78 10.99
C VAL A 210 1.92 -23.74 12.52
N LEU A 211 1.04 -22.97 13.17
CA LEU A 211 0.96 -22.91 14.64
C LEU A 211 0.59 -24.28 15.26
N THR A 212 -0.28 -25.06 14.62
CA THR A 212 -0.64 -26.40 15.10
C THR A 212 0.44 -27.45 14.82
N ASP A 213 1.13 -27.38 13.68
CA ASP A 213 2.27 -28.27 13.40
C ASP A 213 3.41 -28.02 14.40
N ARG A 214 3.62 -26.76 14.83
CA ARG A 214 4.61 -26.38 15.84
C ARG A 214 4.24 -26.77 17.28
N ASN A 215 2.98 -26.58 17.70
CA ASN A 215 2.59 -26.61 19.12
C ASN A 215 1.64 -27.75 19.51
N PHE A 216 0.96 -28.38 18.54
CA PHE A 216 -0.09 -29.37 18.77
C PHE A 216 0.20 -30.72 18.09
N ASN A 217 1.41 -30.90 17.54
CA ASN A 217 1.86 -32.12 16.85
C ASN A 217 0.95 -32.54 15.67
N THR A 218 0.40 -31.57 14.94
CA THR A 218 -0.21 -31.85 13.62
C THR A 218 0.87 -31.98 12.55
N SER A 219 0.48 -32.45 11.36
CA SER A 219 1.40 -32.65 10.23
C SER A 219 0.77 -32.20 8.91
N PHE A 220 0.33 -30.95 8.83
CA PHE A 220 -0.17 -30.35 7.58
C PHE A 220 0.95 -30.13 6.56
N PHE A 221 2.12 -29.73 7.03
CA PHE A 221 3.28 -29.38 6.19
C PHE A 221 4.54 -30.20 6.53
N GLU A 222 4.51 -30.99 7.62
CA GLU A 222 5.60 -31.88 8.02
C GLU A 222 5.66 -33.14 7.15
N LEU A 223 6.73 -33.26 6.35
CA LEU A 223 6.97 -34.37 5.42
C LEU A 223 7.01 -35.72 6.14
N ALA A 224 7.56 -35.79 7.36
CA ALA A 224 7.62 -37.03 8.14
C ALA A 224 6.23 -37.56 8.57
N GLY A 225 5.23 -36.69 8.61
CA GLY A 225 3.82 -37.04 8.86
C GLY A 225 2.96 -37.10 7.59
N GLY A 226 3.55 -37.01 6.40
CA GLY A 226 2.84 -36.99 5.12
C GLY A 226 2.21 -35.64 4.73
N GLY A 227 2.59 -34.56 5.40
CA GLY A 227 2.23 -33.19 5.03
C GLY A 227 3.01 -32.68 3.81
N ASP A 228 2.60 -31.53 3.27
CA ASP A 228 3.19 -30.94 2.06
C ASP A 228 3.52 -29.44 2.22
N PRO A 229 4.81 -29.04 2.25
CA PRO A 229 5.21 -27.63 2.24
C PRO A 229 4.71 -26.83 1.02
N ILE A 230 4.45 -27.47 -0.12
CA ILE A 230 3.91 -26.82 -1.33
C ILE A 230 2.43 -26.44 -1.12
N LEU A 231 1.67 -27.19 -0.33
CA LEU A 231 0.34 -26.75 0.14
C LEU A 231 0.43 -25.45 0.95
N TYR A 232 1.41 -25.28 1.83
CA TYR A 232 1.62 -23.99 2.48
C TYR A 232 1.96 -22.91 1.46
N GLN A 233 2.84 -23.17 0.49
CA GLN A 233 3.11 -22.19 -0.57
C GLN A 233 1.85 -21.86 -1.38
N HIS A 234 0.99 -22.83 -1.69
CA HIS A 234 -0.28 -22.57 -2.35
C HIS A 234 -1.25 -21.79 -1.47
N LEU A 235 -1.31 -22.00 -0.16
CA LEU A 235 -2.17 -21.22 0.75
C LEU A 235 -1.62 -19.82 1.00
N PHE A 236 -0.34 -19.71 1.33
CA PHE A 236 0.35 -18.43 1.51
C PHE A 236 0.38 -17.65 0.21
N TRP A 237 0.62 -18.24 -0.96
CA TRP A 237 0.44 -17.53 -2.23
C TRP A 237 -1.00 -17.46 -2.69
N PHE A 238 -1.97 -18.19 -2.12
CA PHE A 238 -3.40 -17.82 -2.17
C PHE A 238 -3.67 -16.65 -1.19
N PHE A 239 -2.66 -16.17 -0.44
CA PHE A 239 -2.66 -14.95 0.36
C PHE A 239 -1.61 -13.85 -0.01
N GLY A 240 -0.51 -14.11 -0.72
CA GLY A 240 0.61 -13.15 -0.92
C GLY A 240 0.50 -12.28 -2.18
N HIS A 241 0.55 -12.85 -3.39
CA HIS A 241 0.01 -12.14 -4.56
C HIS A 241 -1.47 -11.78 -4.32
N PRO A 242 -2.19 -12.58 -3.52
CA PRO A 242 -3.46 -12.31 -2.84
C PRO A 242 -3.50 -11.51 -1.54
N GLU A 243 -2.56 -10.60 -1.27
CA GLU A 243 -2.79 -9.48 -0.35
C GLU A 243 -3.75 -8.52 -1.09
N VAL A 244 -4.93 -9.08 -1.48
CA VAL A 244 -5.55 -9.00 -2.81
C VAL A 244 -6.79 -9.94 -3.03
N LYS A 245 -6.93 -11.21 -2.53
CA LYS A 245 -7.86 -12.25 -3.13
C LYS A 245 -9.30 -12.58 -2.54
N ASN A 246 -9.95 -13.70 -2.94
CA ASN A 246 -11.43 -14.06 -3.10
C ASN A 246 -11.51 -15.43 -2.40
N ILE A 247 -12.54 -15.68 -1.60
CA ILE A 247 -13.33 -16.92 -1.60
C ILE A 247 -14.79 -16.47 -1.54
N GLY A 248 -15.65 -17.01 -2.41
CA GLY A 248 -17.08 -16.68 -2.44
C GLY A 248 -17.42 -15.34 -3.14
N PHE A 249 -18.33 -15.43 -4.12
CA PHE A 249 -18.77 -14.39 -5.06
C PHE A 249 -18.45 -12.90 -4.75
N VAL A 250 -17.80 -12.25 -5.73
CA VAL A 250 -17.61 -10.79 -5.94
C VAL A 250 -16.32 -10.17 -5.36
N THR A 251 -15.53 -9.64 -6.30
CA THR A 251 -14.58 -8.51 -6.22
C THR A 251 -13.39 -8.60 -5.28
N TYR A 252 -12.27 -8.19 -5.84
CA TYR A 252 -11.11 -9.04 -6.00
C TYR A 252 -9.95 -8.09 -6.47
N CYS A 253 -8.67 -8.38 -6.13
CA CYS A 253 -7.32 -7.80 -6.36
C CYS A 253 -6.88 -6.34 -6.09
N TYR A 254 -5.62 -6.23 -5.62
CA TYR A 254 -4.73 -5.06 -5.39
C TYR A 254 -4.84 -4.22 -4.07
N ILE A 255 -4.83 -4.81 -2.85
CA ILE A 255 -4.98 -4.06 -1.56
C ILE A 255 -3.95 -2.93 -1.38
N LEU A 256 -2.67 -3.18 -1.62
CA LEU A 256 -1.60 -2.21 -1.32
C LEU A 256 -1.49 -1.08 -2.35
N VAL A 257 -2.06 -1.25 -3.55
CA VAL A 257 -1.83 -0.36 -4.70
C VAL A 257 -3.11 0.21 -5.31
N ILE A 258 -4.29 -0.44 -5.21
CA ILE A 258 -5.56 0.17 -5.63
C ILE A 258 -5.91 1.44 -4.85
N PRO A 259 -5.75 1.53 -3.51
CA PRO A 259 -5.94 2.78 -2.78
C PRO A 259 -5.02 3.86 -3.34
N GLY A 260 -3.74 3.52 -3.57
CA GLY A 260 -2.78 4.39 -4.25
C GLY A 260 -3.26 4.85 -5.64
N PHE A 261 -3.74 3.95 -6.49
CA PHE A 261 -4.35 4.29 -7.78
C PHE A 261 -5.55 5.25 -7.63
N GLY A 262 -6.32 5.12 -6.54
CA GLY A 262 -7.38 6.06 -6.17
C GLY A 262 -6.84 7.45 -5.85
N ILE A 263 -5.84 7.52 -4.96
CA ILE A 263 -5.13 8.77 -4.59
C ILE A 263 -4.57 9.46 -5.84
N ILE A 264 -3.75 8.76 -6.63
CA ILE A 264 -3.12 9.30 -7.84
C ILE A 264 -4.18 9.79 -8.84
N SER A 265 -5.31 9.08 -8.98
CA SER A 265 -6.42 9.55 -9.84
C SER A 265 -7.04 10.86 -9.34
N THR A 266 -7.21 11.05 -8.03
CA THR A 266 -7.71 12.31 -7.47
C THR A 266 -6.69 13.46 -7.59
N VAL A 267 -5.41 13.20 -7.32
CA VAL A 267 -4.34 14.21 -7.36
C VAL A 267 -4.07 14.67 -8.79
N VAL A 268 -4.01 13.76 -9.77
CA VAL A 268 -3.82 14.11 -11.18
C VAL A 268 -5.00 14.92 -11.73
N SER A 269 -6.24 14.60 -11.33
CA SER A 269 -7.42 15.36 -11.78
C SER A 269 -7.43 16.78 -11.21
N ALA A 270 -7.21 16.92 -9.90
CA ALA A 270 -7.16 18.23 -9.24
C ALA A 270 -6.00 19.09 -9.77
N SER A 271 -4.80 18.52 -9.89
CA SER A 271 -3.58 19.25 -10.28
C SER A 271 -3.48 19.53 -11.79
N SER A 272 -4.40 19.00 -12.60
CA SER A 272 -4.52 19.29 -14.05
C SER A 272 -5.74 20.14 -14.40
N ASN A 273 -6.57 20.51 -13.40
CA ASN A 273 -7.89 21.16 -13.55
C ASN A 273 -8.83 20.50 -14.58
N LYS A 274 -8.69 19.18 -14.76
CA LYS A 274 -9.39 18.41 -15.79
C LYS A 274 -10.07 17.20 -15.17
N ASN A 275 -11.32 16.96 -15.58
CA ASN A 275 -12.01 15.72 -15.25
C ASN A 275 -11.20 14.52 -15.74
N VAL A 276 -11.19 13.48 -14.90
CA VAL A 276 -10.52 12.20 -15.15
C VAL A 276 -10.94 11.64 -16.51
N PHE A 277 -9.97 11.52 -17.45
CA PHE A 277 -10.25 11.01 -18.79
C PHE A 277 -10.86 9.59 -18.73
N GLY A 278 -11.85 9.30 -19.57
CA GLY A 278 -12.56 8.02 -19.57
C GLY A 278 -13.62 7.83 -18.47
N TYR A 279 -13.99 8.88 -17.73
CA TYR A 279 -15.11 8.87 -16.78
C TYR A 279 -16.43 9.43 -17.36
N LEU A 280 -16.36 10.15 -18.48
CA LEU A 280 -17.49 10.71 -19.23
C LEU A 280 -17.18 10.60 -20.74
N GLY A 281 -18.13 10.13 -21.56
CA GLY A 281 -17.98 10.12 -23.03
C GLY A 281 -18.67 8.98 -23.79
N MET A 282 -19.16 7.93 -23.13
CA MET A 282 -19.91 6.82 -23.77
C MET A 282 -20.95 6.24 -22.81
N PRO A 283 -21.97 5.50 -23.30
CA PRO A 283 -22.82 4.64 -22.45
C PRO A 283 -22.06 3.50 -21.72
N LYS A 284 -20.75 3.38 -21.94
CA LYS A 284 -19.81 2.47 -21.25
C LYS A 284 -18.74 3.27 -20.48
N SER A 285 -19.09 4.42 -19.89
CA SER A 285 -18.15 5.39 -19.25
C SER A 285 -17.52 4.95 -17.92
N GLU A 286 -17.36 3.65 -17.72
CA GLU A 286 -16.85 3.05 -16.49
C GLU A 286 -15.42 2.49 -16.67
N THR A 287 -14.75 2.75 -17.80
CA THR A 287 -13.50 2.08 -18.24
C THR A 287 -12.38 2.06 -17.19
N ARG A 288 -12.25 3.08 -16.33
CA ARG A 288 -11.28 3.06 -15.21
C ARG A 288 -11.74 2.27 -14.00
N VAL A 289 -13.04 2.26 -13.72
CA VAL A 289 -13.62 1.47 -12.64
C VAL A 289 -13.59 0.00 -13.04
N TYR A 290 -14.00 -0.32 -14.27
CA TYR A 290 -13.76 -1.62 -14.90
C TYR A 290 -12.29 -1.99 -14.90
N ALA A 291 -11.36 -1.11 -15.26
CA ALA A 291 -9.93 -1.42 -15.16
C ALA A 291 -9.53 -1.82 -13.73
N MET A 292 -10.02 -1.14 -12.68
CA MET A 292 -9.77 -1.55 -11.29
C MET A 292 -10.48 -2.86 -10.91
N MET A 293 -11.72 -3.09 -11.37
CA MET A 293 -12.43 -4.36 -11.17
C MET A 293 -11.80 -5.53 -11.95
N SER A 294 -11.16 -5.28 -13.10
CA SER A 294 -10.53 -6.29 -13.96
C SER A 294 -9.11 -6.59 -13.52
N ILE A 295 -8.28 -5.57 -13.20
CA ILE A 295 -7.09 -5.73 -12.32
C ILE A 295 -7.49 -6.64 -11.15
N GLY A 296 -8.64 -6.30 -10.59
CA GLY A 296 -9.34 -7.03 -9.58
C GLY A 296 -9.57 -8.51 -9.85
N VAL A 297 -10.45 -8.86 -10.79
CA VAL A 297 -10.84 -10.25 -11.05
C VAL A 297 -9.73 -11.07 -11.75
N LEU A 298 -8.66 -10.45 -12.25
CA LEU A 298 -7.56 -11.13 -12.96
C LEU A 298 -6.33 -11.47 -12.11
N GLY A 299 -5.94 -10.62 -11.13
CA GLY A 299 -4.88 -10.96 -10.14
C GLY A 299 -5.18 -12.20 -9.28
N PHE A 300 -6.33 -12.82 -9.54
CA PHE A 300 -6.89 -13.99 -8.90
C PHE A 300 -6.39 -15.32 -9.37
N VAL A 301 -6.23 -15.37 -10.68
CA VAL A 301 -6.03 -16.58 -11.46
C VAL A 301 -4.56 -16.71 -11.85
N VAL A 302 -3.70 -16.01 -11.11
CA VAL A 302 -2.27 -15.82 -11.41
C VAL A 302 -1.34 -16.17 -10.26
N TRP A 303 -1.88 -16.41 -9.06
CA TRP A 303 -1.12 -16.47 -7.82
C TRP A 303 0.07 -17.44 -7.82
N SER A 304 -0.02 -18.50 -8.61
CA SER A 304 1.03 -19.51 -8.75
C SER A 304 2.24 -19.03 -9.58
N HIS A 305 2.28 -17.79 -10.07
CA HIS A 305 3.50 -17.23 -10.70
C HIS A 305 4.65 -17.02 -9.72
N HIS A 306 4.37 -16.97 -8.41
CA HIS A 306 5.44 -17.06 -7.39
C HIS A 306 5.92 -18.50 -7.15
N MET A 307 5.44 -19.47 -7.92
CA MET A 307 5.68 -20.91 -7.75
C MET A 307 6.10 -21.60 -9.05
N TYR A 308 6.56 -20.87 -10.07
CA TYR A 308 6.99 -21.48 -11.34
C TYR A 308 8.14 -22.49 -11.17
N THR A 309 8.96 -22.31 -10.12
CA THR A 309 10.10 -23.16 -9.78
C THR A 309 9.79 -24.40 -8.94
N VAL A 310 8.55 -24.56 -8.42
CA VAL A 310 8.22 -25.69 -7.50
C VAL A 310 7.90 -27.01 -8.21
N GLY A 311 8.05 -27.09 -9.53
CA GLY A 311 7.83 -28.32 -10.31
C GLY A 311 6.38 -28.58 -10.75
N LEU A 312 5.60 -27.52 -11.02
CA LEU A 312 4.22 -27.61 -11.49
C LEU A 312 4.13 -28.15 -12.94
N ASP A 313 2.96 -28.72 -13.31
CA ASP A 313 2.64 -29.17 -14.68
C ASP A 313 2.88 -28.05 -15.70
N VAL A 314 3.91 -28.22 -16.54
CA VAL A 314 4.41 -27.20 -17.47
C VAL A 314 3.38 -26.85 -18.52
N ASP A 315 2.78 -27.87 -19.15
CA ASP A 315 1.86 -27.72 -20.28
C ASP A 315 0.52 -27.10 -19.86
N LYS A 316 0.07 -27.35 -18.63
CA LYS A 316 -1.26 -26.91 -18.16
C LYS A 316 -1.21 -25.76 -17.17
N LEU A 317 -0.40 -25.85 -16.11
CA LEU A 317 -0.41 -24.87 -15.03
C LEU A 317 0.53 -23.71 -15.35
N VAL A 318 1.79 -23.99 -15.68
CA VAL A 318 2.80 -22.95 -15.91
C VAL A 318 2.43 -22.07 -17.11
N ALA A 319 1.98 -22.68 -18.22
CA ALA A 319 1.48 -21.97 -19.39
C ALA A 319 0.23 -21.10 -19.08
N TYR A 320 -0.74 -21.63 -18.34
CA TYR A 320 -1.93 -20.89 -17.92
C TYR A 320 -1.60 -19.69 -17.05
N PHE A 321 -0.81 -19.90 -16.00
CA PHE A 321 -0.44 -18.84 -15.06
C PHE A 321 0.43 -17.76 -15.72
N THR A 322 1.29 -18.13 -16.68
CA THR A 322 2.03 -17.17 -17.53
C THR A 322 1.07 -16.29 -18.33
N ALA A 323 0.17 -16.89 -19.11
CA ALA A 323 -0.77 -16.15 -19.95
C ALA A 323 -1.70 -15.26 -19.11
N ALA A 324 -2.25 -15.78 -18.02
CA ALA A 324 -3.14 -15.04 -17.12
C ALA A 324 -2.42 -13.84 -16.45
N THR A 325 -1.14 -13.99 -16.07
CA THR A 325 -0.35 -12.89 -15.46
C THR A 325 -0.09 -11.77 -16.46
N LEU A 326 0.27 -12.12 -17.70
CA LEU A 326 0.51 -11.13 -18.75
C LEU A 326 -0.75 -10.31 -19.10
N ILE A 327 -1.95 -10.89 -19.01
CA ILE A 327 -3.22 -10.18 -19.27
C ILE A 327 -3.46 -9.04 -18.26
N ILE A 328 -2.96 -9.13 -17.02
CA ILE A 328 -3.12 -8.06 -15.99
C ILE A 328 -2.42 -6.76 -16.39
N ALA A 329 -1.38 -6.83 -17.23
CA ALA A 329 -0.69 -5.66 -17.74
C ALA A 329 -1.63 -4.75 -18.55
N VAL A 330 -2.66 -5.30 -19.22
CA VAL A 330 -3.56 -4.52 -20.09
C VAL A 330 -4.47 -3.57 -19.29
N PRO A 331 -5.29 -4.01 -18.31
CA PRO A 331 -6.02 -3.10 -17.42
C PRO A 331 -5.13 -2.08 -16.69
N THR A 332 -3.91 -2.47 -16.33
CA THR A 332 -2.94 -1.60 -15.65
C THR A 332 -2.41 -0.51 -16.59
N GLY A 333 -2.00 -0.87 -17.80
CA GLY A 333 -1.59 0.05 -18.86
C GLY A 333 -2.70 1.03 -19.24
N ILE A 334 -3.96 0.56 -19.32
CA ILE A 334 -5.13 1.43 -19.56
C ILE A 334 -5.21 2.53 -18.49
N LYS A 335 -4.97 2.25 -17.21
CA LYS A 335 -4.94 3.29 -16.16
C LYS A 335 -3.78 4.27 -16.34
N ILE A 336 -2.60 3.79 -16.69
CA ILE A 336 -1.39 4.60 -16.94
C ILE A 336 -1.65 5.61 -18.08
N PHE A 337 -2.04 5.12 -19.27
CA PHE A 337 -2.39 5.99 -20.39
C PHE A 337 -3.53 6.96 -20.07
N SER A 338 -4.50 6.55 -19.24
CA SER A 338 -5.62 7.41 -18.86
C SER A 338 -5.19 8.55 -17.92
N TRP A 339 -4.23 8.36 -17.00
CA TRP A 339 -3.62 9.49 -16.27
C TRP A 339 -2.89 10.45 -17.21
N LEU A 340 -2.07 9.94 -18.13
CA LEU A 340 -1.37 10.77 -19.13
C LEU A 340 -2.34 11.58 -20.01
N ALA A 341 -3.45 10.98 -20.46
CA ALA A 341 -4.54 11.66 -21.17
C ALA A 341 -5.36 12.65 -20.31
N THR A 342 -5.21 12.61 -18.98
CA THR A 342 -5.77 13.61 -18.06
C THR A 342 -4.82 14.80 -17.91
N CYS A 343 -3.51 14.55 -17.87
CA CYS A 343 -2.49 15.61 -17.92
C CYS A 343 -2.50 16.36 -19.26
N TYR A 344 -2.67 15.64 -20.38
CA TYR A 344 -2.66 16.22 -21.72
C TYR A 344 -3.83 17.21 -21.91
N GLY A 345 -3.51 18.47 -22.25
CA GLY A 345 -4.51 19.53 -22.41
C GLY A 345 -5.18 19.99 -21.11
N GLY A 346 -4.54 19.80 -19.95
CA GLY A 346 -4.92 20.41 -18.67
C GLY A 346 -3.88 21.43 -18.19
N SER A 347 -4.24 22.29 -17.24
CA SER A 347 -3.28 23.21 -16.60
C SER A 347 -2.52 22.50 -15.49
N LEU A 348 -1.28 22.08 -15.79
CA LEU A 348 -0.45 21.29 -14.87
C LEU A 348 0.19 22.14 -13.77
N HIS A 349 -0.41 22.10 -12.58
CA HIS A 349 0.15 22.72 -11.38
C HIS A 349 1.13 21.75 -10.69
N LEU A 350 2.43 21.98 -10.87
CA LEU A 350 3.51 21.21 -10.23
C LEU A 350 3.61 21.49 -8.72
N THR A 351 2.64 21.00 -7.96
CA THR A 351 2.65 20.87 -6.50
C THR A 351 3.48 19.64 -6.08
N PRO A 352 3.93 19.52 -4.81
CA PRO A 352 4.58 18.30 -4.33
C PRO A 352 3.72 17.04 -4.54
N ALA A 353 2.42 17.12 -4.27
CA ALA A 353 1.48 16.01 -4.53
C ALA A 353 1.51 15.55 -6.00
N MET A 354 1.53 16.50 -6.95
CA MET A 354 1.59 16.21 -8.39
C MET A 354 2.96 15.68 -8.82
N LEU A 355 4.07 16.16 -8.23
CA LEU A 355 5.39 15.58 -8.48
C LEU A 355 5.45 14.12 -8.01
N PHE A 356 4.96 13.82 -6.81
CA PHE A 356 4.81 12.43 -6.33
C PHE A 356 3.91 11.59 -7.24
N ALA A 357 2.83 12.16 -7.79
CA ALA A 357 1.95 11.47 -8.72
C ALA A 357 2.61 11.18 -10.09
N LEU A 358 3.41 12.10 -10.64
CA LEU A 358 4.17 11.88 -11.87
C LEU A 358 5.33 10.90 -11.65
N GLY A 359 6.04 11.02 -10.53
CA GLY A 359 7.08 10.08 -10.12
C GLY A 359 6.55 8.66 -9.94
N PHE A 360 5.37 8.51 -9.31
CA PHE A 360 4.62 7.25 -9.27
C PHE A 360 4.38 6.70 -10.69
N VAL A 361 3.83 7.49 -11.61
CA VAL A 361 3.51 7.00 -12.97
C VAL A 361 4.76 6.50 -13.71
N VAL A 362 5.89 7.21 -13.61
CA VAL A 362 7.15 6.79 -14.23
C VAL A 362 7.67 5.50 -13.59
N MET A 363 7.82 5.47 -12.27
CA MET A 363 8.48 4.37 -11.57
C MET A 363 7.62 3.11 -11.52
N PHE A 364 6.31 3.25 -11.33
CA PHE A 364 5.36 2.15 -11.43
C PHE A 364 5.33 1.55 -12.85
N THR A 365 5.59 2.34 -13.90
CA THR A 365 5.74 1.80 -15.27
C THR A 365 7.03 0.99 -15.42
N ILE A 366 8.16 1.48 -14.87
CA ILE A 366 9.44 0.74 -14.89
C ILE A 366 9.31 -0.60 -14.14
N GLY A 367 8.72 -0.58 -12.93
CA GLY A 367 8.42 -1.79 -12.17
C GLY A 367 7.43 -2.72 -12.86
N GLY A 368 6.41 -2.17 -13.53
CA GLY A 368 5.47 -2.94 -14.34
C GLY A 368 6.14 -3.66 -15.51
N LEU A 369 7.13 -3.03 -16.16
CA LEU A 369 7.90 -3.65 -17.25
C LEU A 369 8.78 -4.79 -16.76
N SER A 370 9.49 -4.65 -15.62
CA SER A 370 10.23 -5.79 -15.04
C SER A 370 9.29 -6.88 -14.50
N GLY A 371 8.08 -6.52 -14.08
CA GLY A 371 7.02 -7.47 -13.74
C GLY A 371 6.51 -8.28 -14.93
N VAL A 372 6.43 -7.69 -16.12
CA VAL A 372 6.09 -8.41 -17.36
C VAL A 372 7.19 -9.40 -17.78
N VAL A 373 8.45 -9.13 -17.44
CA VAL A 373 9.56 -10.09 -17.63
C VAL A 373 9.42 -11.28 -16.67
N LEU A 374 9.21 -11.02 -15.37
CA LEU A 374 9.03 -12.06 -14.34
C LEU A 374 7.72 -12.85 -14.48
N ALA A 375 6.68 -12.26 -15.12
CA ALA A 375 5.43 -12.96 -15.43
C ALA A 375 5.62 -14.14 -16.39
N ASN A 376 6.72 -14.17 -17.17
CA ASN A 376 7.04 -15.24 -18.09
C ASN A 376 7.88 -16.32 -17.40
N ALA A 377 7.27 -17.49 -17.14
CA ALA A 377 7.92 -18.58 -16.42
C ALA A 377 9.25 -19.06 -17.03
N SER A 378 9.43 -19.00 -18.36
CA SER A 378 10.70 -19.41 -18.99
C SER A 378 11.86 -18.46 -18.71
N LEU A 379 11.56 -17.22 -18.31
CA LEU A 379 12.55 -16.25 -17.81
C LEU A 379 12.64 -16.27 -16.29
N ASP A 380 11.53 -16.48 -15.58
CA ASP A 380 11.54 -16.56 -14.11
C ASP A 380 12.45 -17.69 -13.61
N ILE A 381 12.58 -18.83 -14.32
CA ILE A 381 13.56 -19.89 -13.98
C ILE A 381 15.01 -19.34 -13.82
N ALA A 382 15.39 -18.29 -14.57
CA ALA A 382 16.71 -17.66 -14.47
C ALA A 382 16.77 -16.49 -13.47
N PHE A 383 15.63 -16.00 -13.00
CA PHE A 383 15.52 -14.81 -12.13
C PHE A 383 14.88 -15.09 -10.76
N HIS A 384 14.36 -16.30 -10.53
CA HIS A 384 13.74 -16.73 -9.29
C HIS A 384 14.73 -16.65 -8.13
N ASP A 385 14.25 -16.25 -6.96
CA ASP A 385 15.07 -15.97 -5.78
C ASP A 385 16.25 -15.00 -6.00
N THR A 386 16.36 -14.29 -7.13
CA THR A 386 17.40 -13.26 -7.32
C THR A 386 17.00 -11.90 -6.75
N ILE A 387 17.99 -11.02 -6.65
CA ILE A 387 17.79 -9.58 -6.37
C ILE A 387 16.90 -8.88 -7.42
N LEU A 388 16.68 -9.44 -8.63
CA LEU A 388 15.78 -8.85 -9.64
C LEU A 388 14.34 -8.76 -9.12
N ILE A 389 13.88 -9.78 -8.40
CA ILE A 389 12.54 -9.82 -7.80
C ILE A 389 12.41 -8.77 -6.69
N ILE A 390 13.47 -8.56 -5.89
CA ILE A 390 13.51 -7.48 -4.90
C ILE A 390 13.41 -6.11 -5.60
N ALA A 391 14.19 -5.90 -6.67
CA ALA A 391 14.19 -4.64 -7.42
C ALA A 391 12.80 -4.36 -8.02
N HIS A 392 12.22 -5.31 -8.75
CA HIS A 392 10.86 -5.24 -9.29
C HIS A 392 9.83 -4.89 -8.20
N PHE A 393 9.80 -5.65 -7.10
CA PHE A 393 8.83 -5.46 -6.04
C PHE A 393 8.98 -4.09 -5.35
N HIS A 394 10.20 -3.56 -5.20
CA HIS A 394 10.39 -2.22 -4.62
C HIS A 394 10.01 -1.09 -5.59
N TYR A 395 10.11 -1.28 -6.90
CA TYR A 395 9.53 -0.33 -7.87
C TYR A 395 7.99 -0.30 -7.82
N VAL A 396 7.34 -1.46 -7.58
CA VAL A 396 5.87 -1.56 -7.51
C VAL A 396 5.29 -1.24 -6.12
N LEU A 397 6.02 -1.52 -5.04
CA LEU A 397 5.60 -1.27 -3.64
C LEU A 397 6.13 0.07 -3.10
N SER A 398 7.45 0.29 -3.10
CA SER A 398 8.02 1.52 -2.53
C SER A 398 7.72 2.71 -3.44
N MET A 399 8.10 2.62 -4.71
CA MET A 399 7.77 3.67 -5.69
C MET A 399 6.32 3.63 -6.22
N GLY A 400 5.53 2.64 -5.79
CA GLY A 400 4.09 2.63 -5.94
C GLY A 400 3.37 3.14 -4.68
N ALA A 401 3.16 2.27 -3.70
CA ALA A 401 2.37 2.56 -2.50
C ALA A 401 2.94 3.72 -1.66
N VAL A 402 4.26 3.79 -1.42
CA VAL A 402 4.84 4.87 -0.58
C VAL A 402 4.84 6.22 -1.31
N PHE A 403 5.08 6.24 -2.63
CA PHE A 403 4.90 7.46 -3.44
C PHE A 403 3.44 7.92 -3.51
N ALA A 404 2.49 6.99 -3.60
CA ALA A 404 1.07 7.33 -3.51
C ALA A 404 0.67 7.81 -2.10
N LEU A 405 1.26 7.26 -1.04
CA LEU A 405 1.10 7.75 0.34
C LEU A 405 1.62 9.19 0.48
N PHE A 406 2.81 9.51 -0.01
CA PHE A 406 3.31 10.90 0.01
C PHE A 406 2.49 11.83 -0.89
N SER A 407 2.02 11.37 -2.06
CA SER A 407 1.11 12.15 -2.91
C SER A 407 -0.20 12.50 -2.17
N GLY A 408 -0.81 11.51 -1.52
CA GLY A 408 -2.02 11.68 -0.70
C GLY A 408 -1.78 12.52 0.55
N TRP A 409 -0.62 12.38 1.19
CA TRP A 409 -0.20 13.22 2.32
C TRP A 409 -0.10 14.68 1.88
N TYR A 410 0.74 15.01 0.90
CA TYR A 410 0.89 16.39 0.43
C TYR A 410 -0.41 16.96 -0.18
N PHE A 411 -1.35 16.13 -0.63
CA PHE A 411 -2.66 16.58 -1.10
C PHE A 411 -3.64 16.86 0.05
N TRP A 412 -3.84 15.94 1.00
CA TRP A 412 -4.87 16.06 2.04
C TRP A 412 -4.36 16.51 3.42
N ILE A 413 -3.06 16.56 3.71
CA ILE A 413 -2.59 16.98 5.04
C ILE A 413 -3.09 18.37 5.50
N PRO A 414 -3.27 19.39 4.61
CA PRO A 414 -3.88 20.66 5.01
C PRO A 414 -5.38 20.53 5.33
N LYS A 415 -6.04 19.47 4.86
CA LYS A 415 -7.41 19.10 5.21
C LYS A 415 -7.47 18.41 6.58
N LEU A 416 -6.56 17.45 6.82
CA LEU A 416 -6.53 16.66 8.05
C LEU A 416 -6.14 17.51 9.27
N LEU A 417 -5.08 18.32 9.16
CA LEU A 417 -4.58 19.16 10.25
C LEU A 417 -5.19 20.58 10.24
N GLY A 418 -5.60 21.09 9.08
CA GLY A 418 -5.95 22.51 8.92
C GLY A 418 -4.76 23.45 8.73
N LEU A 419 -3.53 22.92 8.65
CA LEU A 419 -2.27 23.69 8.67
C LEU A 419 -1.52 23.60 7.33
N SER A 420 -0.94 24.71 6.87
CA SER A 420 -0.14 24.79 5.65
C SER A 420 1.26 24.18 5.83
N TYR A 421 1.82 23.60 4.77
CA TYR A 421 3.23 23.18 4.72
C TYR A 421 4.02 24.03 3.71
N ASN A 422 5.34 24.07 3.85
CA ASN A 422 6.21 24.76 2.88
C ASN A 422 6.27 23.99 1.56
N VAL A 423 5.68 24.58 0.51
CA VAL A 423 5.57 23.98 -0.83
C VAL A 423 6.94 23.72 -1.46
N LEU A 424 7.93 24.60 -1.25
CA LEU A 424 9.28 24.40 -1.77
C LEU A 424 9.98 23.23 -1.05
N ALA A 425 9.84 23.13 0.27
CA ALA A 425 10.40 22.01 1.03
C ALA A 425 9.78 20.67 0.57
N GLY A 426 8.47 20.62 0.31
CA GLY A 426 7.82 19.43 -0.26
C GLY A 426 8.37 19.03 -1.64
N LYS A 427 8.81 19.99 -2.47
CA LYS A 427 9.49 19.71 -3.76
C LYS A 427 10.91 19.19 -3.57
N VAL A 428 11.66 19.74 -2.61
CA VAL A 428 13.00 19.26 -2.25
C VAL A 428 12.94 17.83 -1.71
N HIS A 429 11.98 17.54 -0.82
CA HIS A 429 11.73 16.18 -0.32
C HIS A 429 11.45 15.18 -1.45
N PHE A 430 10.60 15.55 -2.42
CA PHE A 430 10.34 14.73 -3.60
C PHE A 430 11.64 14.38 -4.35
N TRP A 431 12.48 15.37 -4.67
CA TRP A 431 13.68 15.13 -5.47
C TRP A 431 14.73 14.28 -4.73
N ILE A 432 14.96 14.52 -3.45
CA ILE A 432 15.91 13.71 -2.66
C ILE A 432 15.43 12.25 -2.59
N LEU A 433 14.14 12.01 -2.31
CA LEU A 433 13.60 10.64 -2.26
C LEU A 433 13.60 9.96 -3.64
N PHE A 434 13.19 10.68 -4.69
CA PHE A 434 13.15 10.16 -6.06
C PHE A 434 14.53 9.73 -6.56
N ILE A 435 15.57 10.53 -6.29
CA ILE A 435 16.95 10.21 -6.63
C ILE A 435 17.46 9.05 -5.75
N GLY A 436 17.34 9.15 -4.43
CA GLY A 436 17.83 8.14 -3.49
C GLY A 436 17.27 6.74 -3.78
N VAL A 437 15.95 6.64 -3.90
CA VAL A 437 15.26 5.35 -4.10
C VAL A 437 15.59 4.73 -5.47
N ASN A 438 15.87 5.53 -6.52
CA ASN A 438 16.37 5.00 -7.79
C ASN A 438 17.83 4.52 -7.69
N ILE A 439 18.70 5.26 -6.99
CA ILE A 439 20.08 4.82 -6.72
C ILE A 439 20.06 3.53 -5.87
N THR A 440 19.07 3.34 -5.00
CA THR A 440 18.88 2.07 -4.26
C THR A 440 18.50 0.91 -5.19
N PHE A 441 17.39 1.02 -5.92
CA PHE A 441 16.74 -0.14 -6.54
C PHE A 441 17.03 -0.32 -8.04
N PHE A 442 17.57 0.68 -8.75
CA PHE A 442 17.96 0.50 -10.15
C PHE A 442 19.18 -0.43 -10.30
N PRO A 443 20.28 -0.28 -9.53
CA PRO A 443 21.42 -1.21 -9.57
C PRO A 443 21.06 -2.66 -9.23
N GLN A 444 20.02 -2.86 -8.41
CA GLN A 444 19.52 -4.18 -8.04
C GLN A 444 18.96 -4.96 -9.24
N HIS A 445 18.52 -4.29 -10.32
CA HIS A 445 18.20 -4.97 -11.57
C HIS A 445 19.45 -5.59 -12.21
N PHE A 446 20.60 -4.90 -12.21
CA PHE A 446 21.85 -5.45 -12.75
C PHE A 446 22.38 -6.60 -11.89
N LEU A 447 22.36 -6.47 -10.55
CA LEU A 447 22.70 -7.57 -9.64
C LEU A 447 21.83 -8.82 -9.86
N GLY A 448 20.52 -8.62 -10.06
CA GLY A 448 19.60 -9.70 -10.38
C GLY A 448 19.84 -10.36 -11.74
N LEU A 449 20.16 -9.58 -12.78
CA LEU A 449 20.57 -10.09 -14.09
C LEU A 449 21.92 -10.83 -14.06
N GLN A 450 22.78 -10.53 -13.07
CA GLN A 450 24.01 -11.28 -12.77
C GLN A 450 23.76 -12.45 -11.79
N ALA A 451 22.49 -12.84 -11.58
CA ALA A 451 22.05 -13.93 -10.72
C ALA A 451 22.47 -13.84 -9.24
N MET A 452 22.66 -12.63 -8.68
CA MET A 452 22.86 -12.46 -7.23
C MET A 452 21.60 -12.96 -6.47
N PRO A 453 21.72 -13.93 -5.53
CA PRO A 453 20.59 -14.42 -4.75
C PRO A 453 20.06 -13.41 -3.72
N ARG A 454 18.80 -13.58 -3.31
CA ARG A 454 18.16 -12.84 -2.21
C ARG A 454 18.35 -13.54 -0.86
N ARG A 455 18.17 -12.79 0.24
CA ARG A 455 18.28 -13.27 1.65
C ARG A 455 19.67 -13.84 2.01
N ILE A 456 20.74 -13.39 1.34
CA ILE A 456 22.13 -13.63 1.75
C ILE A 456 22.66 -12.42 2.50
N SER A 457 23.43 -12.65 3.57
CA SER A 457 24.13 -11.64 4.38
C SER A 457 25.44 -11.20 3.73
N ASP A 458 26.18 -12.15 3.18
CA ASP A 458 27.44 -11.99 2.47
C ASP A 458 27.26 -12.35 0.98
N TYR A 459 28.14 -11.85 0.11
CA TYR A 459 28.10 -12.07 -1.34
C TYR A 459 29.50 -12.03 -1.98
N PRO A 460 29.73 -12.74 -3.11
CA PRO A 460 30.99 -12.68 -3.85
C PRO A 460 31.38 -11.25 -4.30
N ASP A 461 32.67 -10.91 -4.16
CA ASP A 461 33.27 -9.59 -4.43
C ASP A 461 32.83 -8.93 -5.76
N ALA A 462 32.56 -9.73 -6.79
CA ALA A 462 32.06 -9.27 -8.09
C ALA A 462 30.77 -8.43 -8.00
N PHE A 463 29.97 -8.61 -6.96
CA PHE A 463 28.73 -7.87 -6.72
C PHE A 463 28.91 -6.59 -5.87
N ALA A 464 30.12 -6.32 -5.36
CA ALA A 464 30.36 -5.21 -4.43
C ALA A 464 30.05 -3.83 -5.02
N GLY A 465 30.42 -3.59 -6.29
CA GLY A 465 30.25 -2.27 -6.93
C GLY A 465 28.80 -1.78 -6.97
N TRP A 466 27.86 -2.62 -7.41
CA TRP A 466 26.44 -2.27 -7.44
C TRP A 466 25.79 -2.28 -6.05
N ASN A 467 26.25 -3.11 -5.13
CA ASN A 467 25.76 -3.11 -3.74
C ASN A 467 26.15 -1.82 -3.00
N LEU A 468 27.40 -1.37 -3.12
CA LEU A 468 27.86 -0.12 -2.54
C LEU A 468 27.01 1.07 -3.03
N ILE A 469 26.75 1.15 -4.35
CA ILE A 469 25.89 2.19 -4.95
C ILE A 469 24.45 2.08 -4.39
N SER A 470 23.88 0.87 -4.33
CA SER A 470 22.55 0.62 -3.77
C SER A 470 22.43 1.09 -2.31
N SER A 471 23.48 0.88 -1.52
CA SER A 471 23.53 1.31 -0.12
C SER A 471 23.69 2.82 0.05
N PHE A 472 24.44 3.50 -0.83
CA PHE A 472 24.44 4.97 -0.88
C PHE A 472 23.04 5.54 -1.20
N GLY A 473 22.30 4.92 -2.11
CA GLY A 473 20.90 5.29 -2.40
C GLY A 473 19.97 5.16 -1.18
N SER A 474 20.18 4.13 -0.37
CA SER A 474 19.45 3.93 0.89
C SER A 474 19.70 5.09 1.86
N ILE A 475 20.96 5.50 2.05
CA ILE A 475 21.32 6.64 2.91
C ILE A 475 20.66 7.95 2.42
N ILE A 476 20.65 8.21 1.11
CA ILE A 476 19.94 9.38 0.54
C ILE A 476 18.43 9.32 0.84
N SER A 477 17.84 8.13 0.83
CA SER A 477 16.42 7.90 1.16
C SER A 477 16.13 8.12 2.67
N VAL A 478 17.09 7.86 3.56
CA VAL A 478 17.01 8.23 4.98
C VAL A 478 17.04 9.75 5.15
N VAL A 479 17.94 10.44 4.44
CA VAL A 479 18.00 11.92 4.49
C VAL A 479 16.69 12.54 4.03
N ALA A 480 16.04 11.99 2.99
CA ALA A 480 14.70 12.40 2.59
C ALA A 480 13.67 12.16 3.71
N THR A 481 13.66 10.97 4.33
CA THR A 481 12.74 10.62 5.43
C THR A 481 12.91 11.56 6.64
N TRP A 482 14.14 11.85 7.04
CA TRP A 482 14.44 12.82 8.11
C TRP A 482 13.97 14.24 7.73
N TYR A 483 14.19 14.66 6.48
CA TYR A 483 13.74 15.95 5.99
C TYR A 483 12.20 16.06 5.94
N PHE A 484 11.49 14.96 5.65
CA PHE A 484 10.03 14.88 5.79
C PHE A 484 9.56 15.07 7.23
N LEU A 485 10.21 14.44 8.22
CA LEU A 485 9.90 14.64 9.63
C LEU A 485 10.13 16.11 10.05
N ASN A 486 11.15 16.77 9.50
CA ASN A 486 11.39 18.21 9.71
C ASN A 486 10.27 19.08 9.10
N ILE A 487 9.85 18.79 7.87
CA ILE A 487 8.67 19.44 7.23
C ILE A 487 7.41 19.28 8.10
N LEU A 488 7.17 18.09 8.65
CA LEU A 488 6.04 17.81 9.53
C LEU A 488 6.14 18.56 10.86
N TYR A 489 7.33 18.61 11.47
CA TYR A 489 7.58 19.40 12.69
C TYR A 489 7.31 20.90 12.47
N ILE A 490 7.81 21.47 11.37
CA ILE A 490 7.54 22.87 11.00
C ILE A 490 6.04 23.08 10.72
N GLN A 491 5.37 22.16 10.01
CA GLN A 491 3.93 22.24 9.76
C GLN A 491 3.11 22.24 11.06
N LEU A 492 3.49 21.44 12.06
CA LEU A 492 2.79 21.35 13.35
C LEU A 492 3.08 22.51 14.31
N THR A 493 4.23 23.18 14.18
CA THR A 493 4.66 24.26 15.09
C THR A 493 4.49 25.66 14.52
N GLN A 494 4.57 25.82 13.20
CA GLN A 494 4.59 27.12 12.49
C GLN A 494 3.58 27.18 11.33
N GLY A 495 2.83 26.12 11.05
CA GLY A 495 1.87 26.07 9.94
C GLY A 495 0.73 27.08 10.10
N ALA A 496 0.47 27.88 9.06
CA ALA A 496 -0.64 28.82 9.03
C ALA A 496 -2.00 28.10 8.81
N PRO A 497 -3.11 28.62 9.36
CA PRO A 497 -4.44 28.04 9.15
C PRO A 497 -4.89 28.14 7.69
N VAL A 498 -5.49 27.07 7.18
CA VAL A 498 -5.77 26.89 5.74
C VAL A 498 -7.26 27.06 5.42
N SER A 499 -7.53 27.54 4.20
CA SER A 499 -8.88 27.64 3.64
C SER A 499 -9.55 26.25 3.47
N ARG A 500 -10.80 26.23 3.03
CA ARG A 500 -11.53 24.97 2.78
C ARG A 500 -10.89 24.14 1.65
N TYR A 501 -10.29 24.79 0.66
CA TYR A 501 -9.63 24.17 -0.49
C TYR A 501 -8.36 24.98 -0.87
N PRO A 502 -7.16 24.55 -0.45
CA PRO A 502 -5.91 25.25 -0.78
C PRO A 502 -5.48 25.10 -2.24
N TRP A 503 -6.00 24.10 -2.95
CA TRP A 503 -5.64 23.81 -4.34
C TRP A 503 -6.61 24.42 -5.36
N LEU A 504 -7.49 25.33 -4.93
CA LEU A 504 -8.38 26.06 -5.84
C LEU A 504 -7.54 26.91 -6.80
N THR A 505 -7.63 26.59 -8.08
CA THR A 505 -7.01 27.34 -9.16
C THR A 505 -8.08 27.71 -10.20
N PRO A 506 -8.01 28.91 -10.81
CA PRO A 506 -8.95 29.30 -11.86
C PRO A 506 -8.83 28.38 -13.08
N GLN A 507 -9.97 28.08 -13.71
CA GLN A 507 -10.00 27.36 -14.98
C GLN A 507 -9.70 28.34 -16.13
N TYR A 508 -9.31 27.84 -17.30
CA TYR A 508 -8.89 28.65 -18.47
C TYR A 508 -9.84 29.78 -18.90
N PHE A 509 -11.12 29.74 -18.50
CA PHE A 509 -12.15 30.73 -18.85
C PHE A 509 -12.86 31.34 -17.63
N SER A 510 -12.27 31.25 -16.43
CA SER A 510 -12.79 31.87 -15.20
C SER A 510 -11.68 32.55 -14.42
N ASP A 511 -11.97 33.70 -13.81
CA ASP A 511 -10.99 34.39 -12.97
C ASP A 511 -10.99 33.86 -11.52
N LEU A 512 -10.06 34.37 -10.71
CA LEU A 512 -9.96 34.00 -9.30
C LEU A 512 -11.19 34.45 -8.49
N PHE A 513 -11.81 35.58 -8.87
CA PHE A 513 -12.97 36.12 -8.17
C PHE A 513 -14.21 35.25 -8.39
N GLN A 514 -14.51 34.90 -9.64
CA GLN A 514 -15.61 34.05 -10.05
C GLN A 514 -15.46 32.62 -9.51
N THR A 515 -14.25 32.07 -9.46
CA THR A 515 -14.02 30.74 -8.86
C THR A 515 -14.20 30.74 -7.34
N LEU A 516 -13.71 31.77 -6.62
CA LEU A 516 -13.99 31.96 -5.19
C LEU A 516 -15.48 32.19 -4.90
N PHE A 517 -16.17 32.98 -5.73
CA PHE A 517 -17.59 33.29 -5.58
C PHE A 517 -18.49 32.07 -5.84
N ASN A 518 -18.23 31.33 -6.92
CA ASN A 518 -18.98 30.11 -7.26
C ASN A 518 -18.73 28.94 -6.29
N ARG A 519 -17.67 28.99 -5.47
CA ARG A 519 -17.27 27.95 -4.51
C ARG A 519 -17.23 26.54 -5.12
N ASN A 520 -16.83 26.45 -6.38
CA ASN A 520 -16.99 25.24 -7.17
C ASN A 520 -15.87 24.23 -6.86
N ASN A 521 -16.13 23.36 -5.90
CA ASN A 521 -15.23 22.30 -5.46
C ASN A 521 -15.51 21.00 -6.22
N ASN A 522 -14.45 20.32 -6.67
CA ASN A 522 -14.55 19.07 -7.43
C ASN A 522 -15.09 17.88 -6.60
N SER A 523 -15.05 17.95 -5.26
CA SER A 523 -15.41 16.87 -4.35
C SER A 523 -15.78 17.38 -2.94
N LEU A 524 -16.51 16.57 -2.16
CA LEU A 524 -17.17 16.98 -0.91
C LEU A 524 -16.21 17.37 0.22
N GLU A 525 -15.02 16.77 0.28
CA GLU A 525 -14.02 17.07 1.32
C GLU A 525 -13.57 18.53 1.29
N TRP A 526 -13.48 19.12 0.10
CA TRP A 526 -13.09 20.51 -0.10
C TRP A 526 -14.22 21.51 0.22
N CYS A 527 -15.47 21.05 0.37
CA CYS A 527 -16.58 21.87 0.85
C CYS A 527 -16.58 22.10 2.37
N LEU A 528 -15.92 21.22 3.15
CA LEU A 528 -15.89 21.26 4.61
C LEU A 528 -14.90 22.30 5.17
N THR A 529 -14.94 22.57 6.48
CA THR A 529 -13.87 23.29 7.18
C THR A 529 -12.56 22.52 7.15
N SER A 530 -11.45 23.21 7.42
CA SER A 530 -10.10 22.62 7.56
C SER A 530 -9.59 22.99 8.97
N PRO A 531 -9.50 22.04 9.93
CA PRO A 531 -9.93 20.65 9.83
C PRO A 531 -11.47 20.51 9.78
N PRO A 532 -12.00 19.36 9.31
CA PRO A 532 -13.43 19.05 9.41
C PRO A 532 -13.94 19.00 10.85
N LYS A 533 -15.16 19.50 11.09
CA LYS A 533 -15.87 19.27 12.36
C LYS A 533 -16.14 17.77 12.59
N PRO A 534 -16.27 17.31 13.86
CA PRO A 534 -16.59 15.91 14.18
C PRO A 534 -17.85 15.42 13.45
N HIS A 535 -18.95 16.15 13.54
CA HIS A 535 -20.05 16.04 12.57
C HIS A 535 -19.72 16.94 11.37
N ALA A 536 -19.41 16.34 10.22
CA ALA A 536 -19.00 17.06 9.02
C ALA A 536 -20.16 17.81 8.36
N PHE A 537 -21.30 17.14 8.25
CA PHE A 537 -22.49 17.61 7.54
C PHE A 537 -23.59 17.92 8.56
N VAL A 538 -24.14 19.14 8.51
CA VAL A 538 -25.31 19.54 9.33
C VAL A 538 -26.61 19.08 8.67
N SER A 539 -26.64 19.03 7.34
CA SER A 539 -27.66 18.41 6.51
C SER A 539 -26.97 17.59 5.41
N LEU A 540 -27.64 16.53 4.94
CA LEU A 540 -27.05 15.61 3.95
C LEU A 540 -26.80 16.34 2.60
N PRO A 541 -25.60 16.21 1.99
CA PRO A 541 -25.32 16.83 0.70
C PRO A 541 -26.06 16.07 -0.42
N LEU A 542 -27.04 16.73 -1.04
CA LEU A 542 -27.78 16.19 -2.19
C LEU A 542 -26.96 16.34 -3.48
N GLN A 543 -26.77 15.25 -4.25
CA GLN A 543 -26.05 15.29 -5.52
C GLN A 543 -26.95 14.97 -6.72
N SER A 544 -27.36 16.00 -7.48
CA SER A 544 -28.09 15.84 -8.74
C SER A 544 -27.20 15.27 -9.85
N ASN A 545 -26.21 16.03 -10.30
CA ASN A 545 -25.37 15.69 -11.46
C ASN A 545 -23.99 15.14 -11.10
N LEU A 546 -23.38 14.45 -12.07
CA LEU A 546 -22.13 13.68 -11.90
C LEU A 546 -20.91 14.61 -11.75
N ASN A 547 -20.97 15.80 -12.36
CA ASN A 547 -20.08 16.93 -12.07
C ASN A 547 -20.89 18.10 -11.50
N LEU A 548 -20.22 18.96 -10.73
CA LEU A 548 -20.64 20.34 -10.46
C LEU A 548 -20.26 21.31 -11.62
N PHE A 549 -19.92 20.74 -12.78
CA PHE A 549 -19.52 21.42 -14.02
C PHE A 549 -20.25 20.83 -15.24
N ALA A 550 -21.42 21.41 -15.52
CA ALA A 550 -22.06 21.48 -16.83
C ALA A 550 -23.24 22.47 -16.75
N ARG A 551 -22.98 23.75 -17.07
CA ARG A 551 -24.02 24.75 -17.38
C ARG A 551 -23.76 25.33 -18.76
N LYS A 552 -24.29 24.64 -19.78
CA LYS A 552 -25.01 25.22 -20.90
C LYS A 552 -26.24 24.34 -21.12
#